data_AF-A0A1V4H2D3-F1
#
_entry.id   AF-A0A1V4H2D3-F1
#
_cell.length_a   1.000
_cell.length_b   1.000
_cell.length_c   1.000
_cell.angle_alpha   90.00
_cell.angle_beta   90.00
_cell.angle_gamma   90.00
#
_symmetry.space_group_name_H-M   'P 1'
#
loop_
_entity.id
_entity.type
_entity.pdbx_description
1 polymer ?
#
loop_
_entity_poly.entity_id
_entity_poly.type
_entity_poly.pdbx_seq_one_letter_code
_entity_poly.pdbx_strand_id
1 'polypeptide(L)'
;MDSTRPRKDTDAAYDDSPFVKHYFSDDANNNTANFTADFGKKTLTGRLLTGTQPVLDVHANITGTGFDGTAKTEGAGFTFNRFSTGAKETIHINDAIVKGGFYGENGEEIGGVIWHNNNDGKAEHFDKPNVRLGMVFGASKK
;
A
#
# COMPACT_ATOMS: atom_id res chain seq x y z
N MET A 1 -17.50 5.36 48.27
CA MET A 1 -16.78 6.51 47.67
C MET A 1 -15.34 6.04 47.57
N ASP A 2 -14.81 5.64 46.42
CA ASP A 2 -14.64 6.41 45.17
C ASP A 2 -15.20 5.66 43.95
N SER A 3 -15.97 6.39 43.15
CA SER A 3 -16.73 5.97 41.98
C SER A 3 -16.38 6.93 40.84
N THR A 4 -15.19 6.81 40.23
CA THR A 4 -14.84 7.66 39.05
C THR A 4 -13.85 7.05 38.06
N ARG A 5 -13.89 5.73 37.78
CA ARG A 5 -13.31 5.23 36.51
C ARG A 5 -14.29 4.33 35.78
N PRO A 6 -15.07 4.85 34.81
CA PRO A 6 -15.74 3.99 33.85
C PRO A 6 -14.67 3.21 33.09
N ARG A 7 -14.66 1.88 33.22
CA ARG A 7 -14.00 1.05 32.21
C ARG A 7 -14.83 1.19 30.94
N LYS A 8 -14.15 1.56 29.87
CA LYS A 8 -14.71 1.92 28.58
C LYS A 8 -14.78 0.63 27.76
N ASP A 9 -15.74 -0.24 28.08
CA ASP A 9 -16.20 -1.35 27.24
C ASP A 9 -17.20 -0.87 26.18
N THR A 10 -17.02 0.37 25.72
CA THR A 10 -17.59 0.84 24.48
C THR A 10 -16.55 0.65 23.41
N ASP A 11 -16.83 -0.29 22.50
CA ASP A 11 -16.36 -0.26 21.12
C ASP A 11 -16.49 1.19 20.66
N ALA A 12 -15.36 1.92 20.73
CA ALA A 12 -15.33 3.30 20.32
C ALA A 12 -15.78 3.27 18.88
N ALA A 13 -16.95 3.88 18.62
CA ALA A 13 -17.54 3.98 17.31
C ALA A 13 -16.47 4.53 16.38
N TYR A 14 -15.83 3.62 15.64
CA TYR A 14 -15.10 3.99 14.44
C TYR A 14 -16.14 4.73 13.61
N ASP A 15 -15.79 5.89 13.09
CA ASP A 15 -16.62 6.60 12.13
C ASP A 15 -17.01 5.61 11.02
N ASP A 16 -18.26 5.10 11.08
CA ASP A 16 -18.85 4.11 10.17
C ASP A 16 -19.07 4.68 8.76
N SER A 17 -18.51 5.87 8.48
CA SER A 17 -18.31 6.38 7.13
C SER A 17 -17.64 5.28 6.29
N PRO A 18 -18.35 4.71 5.30
CA PRO A 18 -17.92 3.48 4.63
C PRO A 18 -16.64 3.67 3.79
N PHE A 19 -16.15 4.90 3.63
CA PHE A 19 -14.99 5.20 2.82
C PHE A 19 -14.17 6.33 3.44
N VAL A 20 -12.95 6.03 3.84
CA VAL A 20 -11.92 7.04 4.08
C VAL A 20 -10.95 7.00 2.91
N LYS A 21 -10.95 8.07 2.10
CA LYS A 21 -9.96 8.26 1.04
C LYS A 21 -8.82 9.09 1.59
N HIS A 22 -7.61 8.63 1.37
CA HIS A 22 -6.41 9.34 1.72
C HIS A 22 -5.49 9.51 0.50
N TYR A 23 -4.94 10.72 0.38
CA TYR A 23 -4.08 11.12 -0.74
C TYR A 23 -2.74 11.60 -0.20
N PHE A 24 -1.63 11.08 -0.74
CA PHE A 24 -0.29 11.37 -0.22
C PHE A 24 0.67 11.63 -1.39
N SER A 25 1.29 12.82 -1.46
CA SER A 25 2.26 13.19 -2.51
C SER A 25 3.59 13.61 -1.89
N ASP A 26 4.70 13.11 -2.44
CA ASP A 26 6.04 13.70 -2.29
C ASP A 26 6.31 14.57 -3.54
N ASP A 27 6.12 15.88 -3.37
CA ASP A 27 6.17 16.87 -4.45
C ASP A 27 7.58 17.02 -5.04
N ALA A 28 8.64 16.57 -4.36
CA ALA A 28 10.02 16.70 -4.84
C ALA A 28 10.29 15.84 -6.09
N ASN A 29 9.60 14.71 -6.24
CA ASN A 29 9.74 13.79 -7.37
C ASN A 29 8.40 13.40 -8.02
N ASN A 30 7.29 14.04 -7.62
CA ASN A 30 5.93 13.73 -8.05
C ASN A 30 5.51 12.27 -7.79
N ASN A 31 6.09 11.65 -6.76
CA ASN A 31 5.71 10.30 -6.35
C ASN A 31 4.53 10.40 -5.41
N THR A 32 3.43 9.72 -5.74
CA THR A 32 2.18 9.82 -4.97
C THR A 32 1.74 8.43 -4.55
N ALA A 33 1.37 8.26 -3.29
CA ALA A 33 0.66 7.10 -2.80
C ALA A 33 -0.78 7.53 -2.48
N ASN A 34 -1.77 6.81 -2.97
CA ASN A 34 -3.17 7.07 -2.64
C ASN A 34 -3.75 5.80 -2.05
N PHE A 35 -4.42 5.89 -0.90
CA PHE A 35 -5.04 4.73 -0.25
C PHE A 35 -6.49 5.04 0.09
N THR A 36 -7.37 4.06 -0.08
CA THR A 36 -8.77 4.13 0.34
C THR A 36 -9.04 2.96 1.26
N ALA A 37 -9.35 3.26 2.52
CA ALA A 37 -9.77 2.29 3.52
C ALA A 37 -11.29 2.29 3.62
N ASP A 38 -11.88 1.10 3.52
CA ASP A 38 -13.28 0.83 3.84
C ASP A 38 -13.26 -0.07 5.08
N PHE A 39 -13.41 0.55 6.25
CA PHE A 39 -13.37 -0.16 7.54
C PHE A 39 -14.58 -1.08 7.73
N GLY A 40 -15.74 -0.70 7.17
CA GLY A 40 -16.96 -1.51 7.22
C GLY A 40 -16.83 -2.82 6.44
N LYS A 41 -16.23 -2.78 5.25
CA LYS A 41 -15.89 -3.97 4.45
C LYS A 41 -14.55 -4.60 4.83
N LYS A 42 -13.77 -3.96 5.70
CA LYS A 42 -12.42 -4.36 6.09
C LYS A 42 -11.47 -4.52 4.90
N THR A 43 -11.53 -3.58 3.96
CA THR A 43 -10.69 -3.58 2.75
C THR A 43 -9.89 -2.31 2.62
N LEU A 44 -8.68 -2.44 2.08
CA LEU A 44 -7.80 -1.35 1.71
C LEU A 44 -7.42 -1.50 0.24
N THR A 45 -7.60 -0.44 -0.54
CA THR A 45 -7.05 -0.33 -1.88
C THR A 45 -6.07 0.82 -1.93
N GLY A 46 -5.05 0.72 -2.78
CA GLY A 46 -4.12 1.82 -2.98
C GLY A 46 -3.43 1.82 -4.32
N ARG A 47 -2.88 2.97 -4.71
CA ARG A 47 -2.10 3.15 -5.94
C ARG A 47 -0.84 3.93 -5.63
N LEU A 48 0.31 3.37 -5.99
CA LEU A 48 1.59 4.07 -5.97
C LEU A 48 1.87 4.56 -7.39
N LEU A 49 2.13 5.86 -7.52
CA LEU A 49 2.26 6.58 -8.77
C LEU A 49 3.64 7.23 -8.85
N THR A 50 4.23 7.31 -10.05
CA THR A 50 5.30 8.25 -10.38
C THR A 50 4.76 9.23 -11.43
N GLY A 51 4.66 10.50 -11.05
CA GLY A 51 3.81 11.44 -11.75
C GLY A 51 2.37 10.95 -11.89
N THR A 52 1.90 10.78 -13.13
CA THR A 52 0.55 10.26 -13.42
C THR A 52 0.53 8.76 -13.75
N GLN A 53 1.68 8.09 -13.74
CA GLN A 53 1.80 6.69 -14.14
C GLN A 53 1.71 5.76 -12.92
N PRO A 54 0.75 4.81 -12.90
CA PRO A 54 0.69 3.81 -11.85
C PRO A 54 1.86 2.84 -11.93
N VAL A 55 2.48 2.64 -10.79
CA VAL A 55 3.60 1.71 -10.59
C VAL A 55 3.07 0.41 -9.97
N LEU A 56 2.21 0.53 -8.95
CA LEU A 56 1.60 -0.61 -8.28
C LEU A 56 0.16 -0.31 -7.84
N ASP A 57 -0.71 -1.29 -8.03
CA ASP A 57 -2.01 -1.37 -7.38
C ASP A 57 -1.92 -2.28 -6.16
N VAL A 58 -2.40 -1.78 -5.03
CA VAL A 58 -2.43 -2.45 -3.73
C VAL A 58 -3.85 -2.90 -3.41
N HIS A 59 -3.98 -4.15 -2.97
CA HIS A 59 -5.21 -4.71 -2.41
C HIS A 59 -4.88 -5.44 -1.11
N ALA A 60 -5.52 -5.05 -0.01
CA ALA A 60 -5.30 -5.63 1.30
C ALA A 60 -6.58 -5.76 2.11
N ASN A 61 -6.56 -6.66 3.08
CA ASN A 61 -7.62 -6.82 4.07
C ASN A 61 -7.20 -6.17 5.38
N ILE A 62 -8.14 -5.52 6.05
CA ILE A 62 -7.92 -4.84 7.33
C ILE A 62 -8.23 -5.81 8.47
N THR A 63 -7.28 -6.00 9.38
CA THR A 63 -7.44 -6.80 10.60
C THR A 63 -6.96 -6.00 11.81
N GLY A 64 -7.89 -5.62 12.69
CA GLY A 64 -7.59 -4.72 13.80
C GLY A 64 -7.08 -3.36 13.29
N THR A 65 -5.94 -2.91 13.80
CA THR A 65 -5.26 -1.69 13.32
C THR A 65 -4.27 -1.96 12.19
N GLY A 66 -4.13 -3.22 11.74
CA GLY A 66 -3.21 -3.65 10.69
C GLY A 66 -3.91 -3.97 9.37
N PHE A 67 -3.12 -4.17 8.33
CA PHE A 67 -3.57 -4.77 7.09
C PHE A 67 -2.46 -5.59 6.43
N ASP A 68 -2.88 -6.58 5.66
CA ASP A 68 -2.01 -7.42 4.84
C ASP A 68 -2.69 -7.74 3.50
N GLY A 69 -1.87 -7.92 2.47
CA GLY A 69 -2.38 -8.14 1.13
C GLY A 69 -1.29 -8.23 0.08
N THR A 70 -1.64 -7.87 -1.14
CA THR A 70 -0.78 -7.97 -2.30
C THR A 70 -0.74 -6.69 -3.11
N ALA A 71 0.36 -6.50 -3.84
CA ALA A 71 0.49 -5.46 -4.84
C ALA A 71 0.95 -6.04 -6.19
N LYS A 72 0.49 -5.42 -7.27
CA LYS A 72 0.86 -5.81 -8.63
C LYS A 72 1.08 -4.60 -9.52
N THR A 73 1.91 -4.75 -10.55
CA THR A 73 1.97 -3.79 -11.65
C THR A 73 0.68 -3.83 -12.44
N GLU A 74 0.22 -2.68 -12.96
CA GLU A 74 -0.85 -2.66 -13.95
C GLU A 74 -0.41 -3.32 -15.27
N GLY A 75 -1.37 -3.64 -16.15
CA GLY A 75 -1.17 -4.54 -17.30
C GLY A 75 -0.05 -4.20 -18.28
N ALA A 76 0.44 -2.95 -18.31
CA ALA A 76 1.59 -2.55 -19.13
C ALA A 76 2.96 -2.79 -18.44
N GLY A 77 2.97 -3.24 -17.19
CA GLY A 77 4.16 -3.34 -16.36
C GLY A 77 4.74 -1.97 -15.99
N PHE A 78 5.82 -1.98 -15.21
CA PHE A 78 6.59 -0.78 -14.91
C PHE A 78 7.83 -0.72 -15.81
N THR A 79 7.91 0.31 -16.65
CA THR A 79 9.05 0.50 -17.56
C THR A 79 10.05 1.47 -16.98
N PHE A 80 11.29 1.02 -16.82
CA PHE A 80 12.40 1.85 -16.35
C PHE A 80 13.55 1.83 -17.35
N ASN A 81 14.31 2.93 -17.39
CA ASN A 81 15.51 3.03 -18.21
C ASN A 81 16.72 2.69 -17.33
N ARG A 82 17.25 1.48 -17.50
CA ARG A 82 18.35 0.97 -16.66
C ARG A 82 19.71 1.53 -17.08
N PHE A 83 19.85 2.14 -18.26
CA PHE A 83 21.13 2.48 -18.85
C PHE A 83 21.17 3.89 -19.46
N SER A 84 22.36 4.51 -19.49
CA SER A 84 22.56 5.76 -20.26
C SER A 84 22.47 5.56 -21.78
N THR A 85 22.24 4.32 -22.23
CA THR A 85 22.14 3.93 -23.65
C THR A 85 20.70 4.00 -24.18
N GLY A 86 19.70 4.26 -23.32
CA GLY A 86 18.30 4.39 -23.72
C GLY A 86 17.51 3.07 -23.81
N ALA A 87 18.11 1.94 -23.45
CA ALA A 87 17.42 0.65 -23.39
C ALA A 87 16.37 0.61 -22.26
N LYS A 88 15.13 0.32 -22.64
CA LYS A 88 13.98 0.24 -21.73
C LYS A 88 13.73 -1.21 -21.32
N GLU A 89 13.44 -1.40 -20.04
CA GLU A 89 13.05 -2.69 -19.51
C GLU A 89 11.71 -2.56 -18.80
N THR A 90 10.80 -3.49 -19.08
CA THR A 90 9.49 -3.56 -18.42
C THR A 90 9.49 -4.70 -17.42
N ILE A 91 9.08 -4.41 -16.19
CA ILE A 91 8.90 -5.39 -15.12
C ILE A 91 7.40 -5.63 -14.91
N HIS A 92 7.05 -6.90 -14.71
CA HIS A 92 5.73 -7.31 -14.23
C HIS A 92 5.87 -7.95 -12.86
N ILE A 93 5.06 -7.50 -11.92
CA ILE A 93 4.96 -8.06 -10.56
C ILE A 93 3.48 -8.34 -10.34
N ASN A 94 3.12 -9.56 -9.91
CA ASN A 94 1.71 -9.95 -9.74
C ASN A 94 1.31 -10.17 -8.28
N ASP A 95 2.29 -10.37 -7.40
CA ASP A 95 2.09 -10.92 -6.07
C ASP A 95 3.10 -10.38 -5.05
N ALA A 96 3.52 -9.11 -5.18
CA ALA A 96 4.29 -8.47 -4.12
C ALA A 96 3.49 -8.49 -2.82
N ILE A 97 4.14 -8.78 -1.70
CA ILE A 97 3.51 -8.82 -0.39
C ILE A 97 3.42 -7.40 0.15
N VAL A 98 2.26 -7.06 0.72
CA VAL A 98 1.99 -5.80 1.39
C VAL A 98 1.68 -6.06 2.85
N LYS A 99 2.32 -5.32 3.75
CA LYS A 99 1.96 -5.26 5.17
C LYS A 99 2.03 -3.84 5.68
N GLY A 100 1.11 -3.47 6.57
CA GLY A 100 1.13 -2.17 7.21
C GLY A 100 0.10 -2.03 8.31
N GLY A 101 -0.13 -0.78 8.72
CA GLY A 101 -1.14 -0.44 9.71
C GLY A 101 -1.56 1.01 9.66
N PHE A 102 -2.61 1.29 10.43
CA PHE A 102 -3.12 2.62 10.72
C PHE A 102 -2.55 3.12 12.06
N TYR A 103 -2.16 4.39 12.13
CA TYR A 103 -1.51 5.03 13.25
C TYR A 103 -2.20 6.37 13.59
N GLY A 104 -1.92 6.92 14.77
CA GLY A 104 -2.60 8.10 15.30
C GLY A 104 -3.93 7.78 16.00
N GLU A 105 -4.49 8.76 16.70
CA GLU A 105 -5.65 8.59 17.60
C GLU A 105 -6.89 8.03 16.87
N ASN A 106 -7.07 8.39 15.60
CA ASN A 106 -8.20 7.94 14.76
C ASN A 106 -7.77 7.19 13.49
N GLY A 107 -6.57 6.58 13.47
CA GLY A 107 -6.04 5.93 12.25
C GLY A 107 -5.80 6.92 11.11
N GLU A 108 -5.46 8.17 11.44
CA GLU A 108 -5.27 9.25 10.48
C GLU A 108 -3.97 9.08 9.68
N GLU A 109 -3.05 8.27 10.18
CA GLU A 109 -1.83 7.94 9.48
C GLU A 109 -1.87 6.49 9.01
N ILE A 110 -1.26 6.22 7.86
CA ILE A 110 -1.08 4.89 7.31
C ILE A 110 0.39 4.71 6.93
N GLY A 111 0.93 3.53 7.22
CA GLY A 111 2.29 3.18 6.84
C GLY A 111 2.45 1.69 6.62
N GLY A 112 3.42 1.33 5.79
CA GLY A 112 3.66 -0.06 5.46
C GLY A 112 4.87 -0.29 4.56
N VAL A 113 5.02 -1.55 4.20
CA VAL A 113 6.08 -2.06 3.35
C VAL A 113 5.47 -2.93 2.25
N ILE A 114 6.00 -2.78 1.04
CA ILE A 114 5.74 -3.64 -0.11
C ILE A 114 7.06 -4.32 -0.45
N TRP A 115 7.07 -5.64 -0.58
CA TRP A 115 8.24 -6.33 -1.05
C TRP A 115 7.89 -7.51 -1.93
N HIS A 116 8.79 -7.82 -2.84
CA HIS A 116 8.71 -8.98 -3.71
C HIS A 116 10.10 -9.58 -3.82
N ASN A 117 10.18 -10.88 -3.64
CA ASN A 117 11.41 -11.64 -3.82
C ASN A 117 11.08 -12.95 -4.52
N ASN A 118 11.23 -12.99 -5.84
CA ASN A 118 11.22 -14.25 -6.55
C ASN A 118 12.61 -14.86 -6.44
N ASN A 119 12.71 -15.79 -5.50
CA ASN A 119 13.86 -16.65 -5.30
C ASN A 119 13.42 -18.14 -5.33
N ASP A 120 12.23 -18.40 -5.86
CA ASP A 120 11.58 -19.71 -5.87
C ASP A 120 12.00 -20.61 -7.04
N GLY A 121 12.81 -20.09 -7.97
CA GLY A 121 13.24 -20.82 -9.16
C GLY A 121 12.08 -21.20 -10.09
N LYS A 122 10.88 -20.63 -9.88
CA LYS A 122 9.70 -20.82 -10.72
C LYS A 122 9.64 -19.63 -11.67
N ALA A 123 10.28 -19.79 -12.82
CA ALA A 123 10.23 -18.83 -13.91
C ALA A 123 8.84 -18.84 -14.58
N GLU A 124 7.79 -18.51 -13.84
CA GLU A 124 6.43 -18.45 -14.35
C GLU A 124 6.01 -16.97 -14.34
N HIS A 125 6.52 -16.20 -15.33
CA HIS A 125 5.93 -15.01 -15.98
C HIS A 125 7.00 -13.97 -16.45
N PHE A 126 7.22 -13.97 -17.78
CA PHE A 126 7.87 -12.98 -18.66
C PHE A 126 9.29 -12.45 -18.34
N ASP A 127 10.26 -13.04 -19.05
CA ASP A 127 11.62 -12.59 -19.42
C ASP A 127 12.65 -12.22 -18.35
N LYS A 128 12.33 -12.07 -17.05
CA LYS A 128 13.35 -11.74 -16.03
C LYS A 128 13.17 -12.50 -14.73
N PRO A 129 13.91 -13.62 -14.53
CA PRO A 129 13.71 -14.51 -13.39
C PRO A 129 14.10 -13.94 -12.02
N ASN A 130 14.60 -12.70 -11.93
CA ASN A 130 15.13 -12.10 -10.70
C ASN A 130 14.66 -10.65 -10.51
N VAL A 131 13.35 -10.43 -10.42
CA VAL A 131 12.81 -9.13 -9.99
C VAL A 131 12.68 -9.12 -8.48
N ARG A 132 13.39 -8.17 -7.85
CA ARG A 132 13.26 -7.87 -6.41
C ARG A 132 12.72 -6.46 -6.26
N LEU A 133 11.74 -6.31 -5.38
CA LEU A 133 11.15 -5.03 -5.03
C LEU A 133 11.19 -4.88 -3.51
N GLY A 134 11.54 -3.69 -3.05
CA GLY A 134 11.37 -3.29 -1.66
C GLY A 134 10.98 -1.81 -1.65
N MET A 135 9.84 -1.50 -1.05
CA MET A 135 9.31 -0.15 -0.94
C MET A 135 8.72 0.04 0.45
N VAL A 136 8.88 1.23 1.01
CA VAL A 136 8.16 1.67 2.21
C VAL A 136 7.26 2.83 1.84
N PHE A 137 6.11 2.92 2.47
CA PHE A 137 5.18 4.03 2.29
C PHE A 137 4.69 4.51 3.65
N GLY A 138 4.41 5.81 3.74
CA GLY A 138 3.96 6.50 4.93
C GLY A 138 3.20 7.74 4.51
N ALA A 139 2.18 8.11 5.29
CA ALA A 139 1.07 8.85 4.72
C ALA A 139 0.11 9.37 5.83
N SER A 140 -0.24 10.66 5.82
CA SER A 140 -1.14 11.31 6.80
C SER A 140 -2.42 11.87 6.17
N LYS A 141 -3.59 11.65 6.80
CA LYS A 141 -4.91 12.12 6.36
C LYS A 141 -4.85 13.61 6.03
N LYS A 142 -5.35 13.97 4.84
CA LYS A 142 -5.56 15.36 4.44
C LYS A 142 -6.94 15.84 4.88
#